data_AF-S2YU19-F1
#
_entry.id   AF-S2YU19-F1
#
_cell.length_a   1.000
_cell.length_b   1.000
_cell.length_c   1.000
_cell.angle_alpha   90.00
_cell.angle_beta   90.00
_cell.angle_gamma   90.00
#
_symmetry.space_group_name_H-M   'P 1'
#
loop_
_entity.id
_entity.type
_entity.pdbx_description
1 polymer ?
#
loop_
_entity_poly.entity_id
_entity_poly.type
_entity_poly.pdbx_seq_one_letter_code
_entity_poly.pdbx_strand_id
1 'polypeptide(L)'
;MTQSVPLEAAEAIVADVTSVTGVVGMHSGQFGEVALLYPGTRVRGLRLSDSRLEVHLVCDYAAGEDLYRVAEKVRAAASQHVDLPVDVIFGDAQ
;
A
#
# COMPACT_ATOMS: atom_id res chain seq x y z
N MET A 1 2.78 -7.98 21.45
CA MET A 1 1.70 -8.62 20.68
C MET A 1 2.05 -8.39 19.22
N THR A 2 2.27 -9.46 18.45
CA THR A 2 2.59 -9.31 17.03
C THR A 2 1.31 -8.88 16.33
N GLN A 3 1.18 -7.59 16.03
CA GLN A 3 0.03 -7.10 15.27
C GLN A 3 0.07 -7.78 13.90
N SER A 4 -1.09 -8.18 13.39
CA SER A 4 -1.24 -8.77 12.06
C SER A 4 -2.38 -8.08 11.33
N VAL A 5 -2.27 -7.97 10.01
CA VAL A 5 -3.33 -7.46 9.15
C VAL A 5 -4.05 -8.67 8.54
N PRO A 6 -5.36 -8.86 8.79
CA PRO A 6 -6.13 -9.94 8.17
C PRO A 6 -6.05 -9.92 6.64
N LEU A 7 -6.18 -11.07 5.99
CA LEU A 7 -6.07 -11.19 4.53
C LEU A 7 -7.10 -10.29 3.83
N GLU A 8 -8.34 -10.32 4.30
CA GLU A 8 -9.46 -9.58 3.73
C GLU A 8 -9.21 -8.07 3.81
N ALA A 9 -8.63 -7.60 4.93
CA ALA A 9 -8.25 -6.21 5.10
C ALA A 9 -7.10 -5.81 4.16
N ALA A 10 -6.08 -6.67 4.00
CA ALA A 10 -4.97 -6.41 3.10
C ALA A 10 -5.42 -6.34 1.63
N GLU A 11 -6.32 -7.23 1.21
CA GLU A 11 -6.91 -7.21 -0.13
C GLU A 11 -7.76 -5.95 -0.37
N ALA A 12 -8.56 -5.55 0.61
CA ALA A 12 -9.36 -4.33 0.54
C ALA A 12 -8.49 -3.06 0.43
N ILE A 13 -7.38 -2.99 1.19
CA ILE A 13 -6.42 -1.89 1.10
C ILE A 13 -5.86 -1.79 -0.32
N VAL A 14 -5.44 -2.91 -0.93
CA VAL A 14 -4.93 -2.89 -2.31
C VAL A 14 -5.98 -2.41 -3.30
N ALA A 15 -7.23 -2.87 -3.17
CA ALA A 15 -8.31 -2.46 -4.05
C ALA A 15 -8.59 -0.95 -3.96
N ASP A 16 -8.67 -0.40 -2.74
CA ASP A 16 -8.94 1.02 -2.54
C ASP A 16 -7.75 1.90 -2.96
N VAL A 17 -6.52 1.50 -2.65
CA VAL A 17 -5.30 2.24 -3.02
C VAL A 17 -5.14 2.31 -4.54
N THR A 18 -5.37 1.21 -5.26
CA THR A 18 -5.30 1.19 -6.73
C THR A 18 -6.43 1.96 -7.40
N SER A 19 -7.49 2.31 -6.67
CA SER A 19 -8.59 3.16 -7.15
C SER A 19 -8.29 4.66 -7.00
N VAL A 20 -7.21 5.03 -6.31
CA VAL A 20 -6.80 6.42 -6.13
C VAL A 20 -6.20 6.97 -7.43
N THR A 21 -6.72 8.10 -7.91
CA THR A 21 -6.12 8.84 -9.03
C THR A 21 -4.66 9.20 -8.71
N GLY A 22 -3.75 8.90 -9.64
CA GLY A 22 -2.31 9.05 -9.45
C GLY A 22 -1.57 7.77 -9.01
N VAL A 23 -2.29 6.66 -8.81
CA VAL A 23 -1.71 5.34 -8.52
C VAL A 23 -1.92 4.42 -9.73
N VAL A 24 -0.83 3.88 -10.28
CA VAL A 24 -0.88 2.93 -11.42
C VAL A 24 -0.90 1.48 -10.92
N GLY A 25 -0.39 1.23 -9.72
CA GLY A 25 -0.40 -0.09 -9.13
C GLY A 25 0.38 -0.16 -7.82
N MET A 26 0.45 -1.38 -7.28
CA MET A 26 1.22 -1.70 -6.09
C MET A 26 2.65 -2.10 -6.46
N HIS A 27 3.64 -1.59 -5.73
CA HIS A 27 5.05 -1.91 -5.95
C HIS A 27 5.51 -3.01 -5.00
N SER A 28 5.96 -4.16 -5.53
CA SER A 28 6.31 -5.33 -4.72
C SER A 28 7.77 -5.39 -4.26
N GLY A 29 8.56 -4.34 -4.48
CA GLY A 29 10.02 -4.42 -4.36
C GLY A 29 10.65 -5.11 -5.58
N GLN A 30 11.99 -5.09 -5.65
CA GLN A 30 12.74 -5.55 -6.82
C GLN A 30 12.60 -7.07 -7.05
N PHE A 31 12.48 -7.84 -5.97
CA PHE A 31 12.38 -9.29 -5.98
C PHE A 31 11.05 -9.81 -5.42
N GLY A 32 10.07 -8.91 -5.20
CA GLY A 32 8.78 -9.28 -4.62
C GLY A 32 8.77 -9.39 -3.10
N GLU A 33 9.78 -8.80 -2.43
CA GLU A 33 10.00 -8.79 -0.98
C GLU A 33 9.06 -7.86 -0.20
N VAL A 34 8.29 -7.02 -0.89
CA VAL A 34 7.22 -6.22 -0.28
C VAL A 34 5.90 -6.94 -0.48
N ALA A 35 5.58 -7.81 0.47
CA ALA A 35 4.31 -8.50 0.52
C ALA A 35 3.96 -8.92 1.96
N LEU A 36 2.67 -8.90 2.27
CA LEU A 36 2.11 -9.62 3.40
C LEU A 36 1.89 -11.08 2.99
N LEU A 37 2.35 -12.00 3.83
CA LEU A 37 2.35 -13.43 3.56
C LEU A 37 1.24 -14.12 4.34
N TYR A 38 0.45 -14.94 3.65
CA TYR A 38 -0.68 -15.66 4.20
C TYR A 38 -0.58 -17.15 3.80
N PRO A 39 -1.31 -18.06 4.48
CA PRO A 39 -1.35 -19.46 4.06
C PRO A 39 -1.83 -19.60 2.61
N GLY A 40 -0.95 -20.07 1.72
CA GLY A 40 -1.26 -20.34 0.31
C GLY A 40 -1.37 -19.10 -0.61
N THR A 41 -1.21 -17.88 -0.08
CA THR A 41 -1.28 -16.65 -0.89
C THR A 41 -0.40 -15.54 -0.31
N ARG A 42 -0.29 -14.44 -1.06
CA ARG A 42 0.38 -13.22 -0.60
C ARG A 42 -0.28 -11.99 -1.19
N VAL A 43 -0.29 -10.90 -0.43
CA VAL A 43 -0.74 -9.59 -0.89
C VAL A 43 0.48 -8.71 -1.10
N ARG A 44 0.70 -8.28 -2.35
CA ARG A 44 1.90 -7.53 -2.75
C ARG A 44 1.75 -6.03 -2.46
N GLY A 45 2.88 -5.36 -2.24
CA GLY A 45 2.95 -3.92 -2.02
C GLY A 45 2.56 -3.46 -0.62
N LEU A 46 2.36 -4.40 0.30
CA LEU A 46 2.14 -4.11 1.72
C LEU A 46 3.26 -4.73 2.56
N ARG A 47 3.71 -4.02 3.58
CA ARG A 47 4.65 -4.53 4.59
C ARG A 47 4.24 -4.04 5.97
N LEU A 48 4.31 -4.93 6.94
CA LEU A 48 4.10 -4.58 8.34
C LEU A 48 5.46 -4.45 9.03
N SER A 49 5.75 -3.28 9.60
CA SER A 49 7.03 -2.94 10.23
C SER A 49 6.81 -2.35 11.62
N ASP A 50 7.29 -3.01 12.68
CA ASP A 50 7.43 -2.52 14.06
C ASP A 50 6.27 -1.68 14.69
N SER A 51 5.04 -1.74 14.14
CA SER A 51 3.79 -1.00 14.47
C SER A 51 3.20 -0.09 13.36
N ARG A 52 3.67 -0.20 12.12
CA ARG A 52 3.19 0.60 10.99
C ARG A 52 2.92 -0.26 9.78
N LEU A 53 1.90 0.13 9.01
CA LEU A 53 1.63 -0.45 7.70
C LEU A 53 2.32 0.40 6.64
N GLU A 54 3.30 -0.18 5.96
CA GLU A 54 3.90 0.41 4.77
C GLU A 54 3.09 0.01 3.54
N VAL A 55 2.72 1.01 2.74
CA VAL A 55 2.02 0.87 1.46
C VAL A 55 2.96 1.32 0.35
N HIS A 56 3.46 0.37 -0.43
CA HIS A 56 4.39 0.61 -1.52
C HIS A 56 3.65 0.62 -2.86
N LEU A 57 3.76 1.72 -3.60
CA LEU A 57 2.98 1.94 -4.82
C LEU A 57 3.82 2.52 -5.95
N VAL A 58 3.26 2.45 -7.16
CA VAL A 58 3.78 3.07 -8.37
C VAL A 58 2.92 4.30 -8.68
N CYS A 59 3.52 5.47 -8.74
CA CYS A 59 2.78 6.69 -9.11
C CYS A 59 2.69 6.86 -10.62
N ASP A 60 1.58 7.48 -11.05
CA ASP A 60 1.43 8.03 -12.39
C ASP A 60 2.05 9.42 -12.41
N TYR A 61 3.27 9.55 -12.94
CA TYR A 61 3.94 10.84 -13.02
C TYR A 61 3.35 11.70 -14.15
N ALA A 62 2.88 11.06 -15.21
CA ALA A 62 2.27 11.74 -16.35
C ALA A 62 0.94 12.42 -16.01
N ALA A 63 0.22 11.91 -15.01
CA ALA A 63 -1.00 12.54 -14.48
C ALA A 63 -0.75 13.96 -13.90
N GLY A 64 0.50 14.30 -13.53
CA GLY A 64 0.88 15.63 -13.05
C GLY A 64 0.25 16.02 -11.71
N GLU A 65 -0.29 15.06 -10.96
CA GLU A 65 -0.86 15.30 -9.64
C GLU A 65 0.25 15.46 -8.58
N ASP A 66 -0.01 16.32 -7.59
CA ASP A 66 0.87 16.52 -6.45
C ASP A 66 0.99 15.22 -5.64
N LEU A 67 2.19 14.62 -5.61
CA LEU A 67 2.47 13.37 -4.89
C LEU A 67 2.11 13.44 -3.41
N TYR A 68 2.19 14.62 -2.78
CA TYR A 68 1.77 14.78 -1.40
C TYR A 68 0.25 14.54 -1.25
N ARG A 69 -0.56 15.07 -2.18
CA ARG A 69 -2.00 14.85 -2.19
C ARG A 69 -2.36 13.40 -2.52
N VAL A 70 -1.64 12.77 -3.44
CA VAL A 70 -1.81 11.34 -3.73
C VAL A 70 -1.52 10.51 -2.48
N ALA A 71 -0.42 10.79 -1.78
CA ALA A 71 -0.07 10.09 -0.55
C ALA A 71 -1.12 10.25 0.55
N GLU A 72 -1.71 11.44 0.72
CA GLU A 72 -2.77 11.65 1.70
C GLU A 72 -4.07 10.89 1.36
N LYS A 73 -4.45 10.83 0.08
CA LYS A 73 -5.59 10.01 -0.38
C LYS A 73 -5.35 8.52 -0.12
N VAL A 74 -4.15 8.04 -0.47
CA VAL A 74 -3.74 6.64 -0.24
C VAL A 74 -3.73 6.32 1.25
N ARG A 75 -3.17 7.20 2.09
CA ARG A 75 -3.15 7.05 3.54
C ARG A 75 -4.56 6.97 4.09
N ALA A 76 -5.44 7.89 3.67
CA ALA A 76 -6.84 7.92 4.10
C ALA A 76 -7.56 6.62 3.73
N ALA A 77 -7.40 6.13 2.49
CA ALA A 77 -8.00 4.88 2.02
C ALA A 77 -7.52 3.66 2.83
N ALA A 78 -6.20 3.51 3.00
CA ALA A 78 -5.63 2.38 3.74
C ALA A 78 -6.02 2.39 5.22
N SER A 79 -6.05 3.56 5.86
CA SER A 79 -6.42 3.71 7.27
C SER A 79 -7.86 3.34 7.59
N GLN A 80 -8.75 3.16 6.59
CA GLN A 80 -10.10 2.65 6.82
C GLN A 80 -10.12 1.18 7.24
N HIS A 81 -9.04 0.44 6.95
CA HIS A 81 -8.99 -1.02 7.12
C HIS A 81 -8.07 -1.47 8.25
N VAL A 82 -7.27 -0.56 8.82
CA VAL A 82 -6.30 -0.87 9.87
C VAL A 82 -6.21 0.24 10.92
N ASP A 83 -6.06 -0.15 12.19
CA ASP A 83 -5.80 0.77 13.30
C ASP A 83 -4.29 0.92 13.54
N LEU A 84 -3.56 1.21 12.46
CA LEU A 84 -2.11 1.39 12.45
C LEU A 84 -1.77 2.68 11.69
N PRO A 85 -0.71 3.41 12.10
CA PRO A 85 -0.14 4.44 11.25
C PRO A 85 0.26 3.84 9.90
N VAL A 86 -0.19 4.48 8.82
CA VAL A 86 0.13 4.08 7.45
C VAL A 86 1.25 4.97 6.93
N ASP A 87 2.33 4.37 6.43
CA ASP A 87 3.38 5.06 5.68
C ASP A 87 3.21 4.77 4.19
N VAL A 88 3.23 5.81 3.36
CA VAL A 88 3.11 5.70 1.91
C VAL A 88 4.49 5.83 1.29
N ILE A 89 4.88 4.81 0.51
CA ILE A 89 6.18 4.74 -0.17
C ILE A 89 5.95 4.66 -1.68
N PHE A 90 6.47 5.66 -2.39
CA PHE A 90 6.55 5.61 -3.85
C PHE A 90 7.77 4.78 -4.23
N GLY A 91 7.54 3.56 -4.72
CA GLY A 91 8.59 2.61 -5.09
C GLY A 91 9.05 2.75 -6.53
N ASP A 92 8.19 3.28 -7.40
CA ASP A 92 8.48 3.53 -8.81
C ASP A 92 7.54 4.62 -9.36
N ALA A 93 7.84 5.11 -10.56
CA ALA A 93 7.04 6.09 -11.29
C ALA A 93 6.91 5.69 -12.77
N GLN A 94 5.71 5.80 -13.32
CA GLN A 94 5.42 5.56 -14.74
C GLN A 94 5.00 6.84 -15.46
#